data_AF-A0A0P1GGG6-F1
#
_entry.id   AF-A0A0P1GGG6-F1
#
_cell.length_a   1.000
_cell.length_b   1.000
_cell.length_c   1.000
_cell.angle_alpha   90.00
_cell.angle_beta   90.00
_cell.angle_gamma   90.00
#
_symmetry.space_group_name_H-M   'P 1'
#
loop_
_entity.id
_entity.type
_entity.pdbx_description
1 polymer ?
#
loop_
_entity_poly.entity_id
_entity_poly.type
_entity_poly.pdbx_seq_one_letter_code
_entity_poly.pdbx_strand_id
1 'polypeptide(L)'
;MLAAFDAGGIDLPMDYEHQNDRPEAKLSGPVPAAGWINELAARADGIWGRVEWTERARALIAAREYRFLFPSMLAEKTTGKVLRIKGAALVHNPALHLTALASEETPMSYTPTFLCHLRAIMKLEESASEDDILATLERRLEAKPDPKDYVPVQAWEETSRHMAAELAAFKAERINAKVEKAMDEGYFLPAAKEWALDLCRSDEAQFDKFLETTLPPWAYLTQTLCDGSPPVSKRDAASHASEEVQLLSEQLGLTPDRFD
;
A
#
# COMPACT_ATOMS: atom_id res chain seq x y z
N MET A 1 16.76 -36.80 -23.83
CA MET A 1 15.29 -36.90 -24.02
C MET A 1 14.86 -38.34 -24.27
N LEU A 2 15.28 -38.99 -25.37
CA LEU A 2 14.94 -40.41 -25.62
C LEU A 2 15.44 -41.37 -24.54
N ALA A 3 16.71 -41.26 -24.14
CA ALA A 3 17.26 -42.08 -23.06
C ALA A 3 16.51 -41.92 -21.72
N ALA A 4 15.85 -40.79 -21.49
CA ALA A 4 15.05 -40.56 -20.28
C ALA A 4 13.63 -41.17 -20.38
N PHE A 5 13.13 -41.41 -21.60
CA PHE A 5 11.90 -42.16 -21.84
C PHE A 5 12.17 -43.66 -21.66
N ASP A 6 13.21 -44.21 -22.30
CA ASP A 6 13.57 -45.62 -22.19
C ASP A 6 13.92 -46.02 -20.74
N ALA A 7 14.56 -45.13 -19.98
CA ALA A 7 14.86 -45.35 -18.56
C ALA A 7 13.63 -45.28 -17.64
N GLY A 8 12.53 -44.66 -18.09
CA GLY A 8 11.32 -44.46 -17.30
C GLY A 8 10.39 -45.67 -17.26
N GLY A 9 10.42 -46.53 -18.29
CA GLY A 9 9.61 -47.76 -18.37
C GLY A 9 8.09 -47.56 -18.27
N ILE A 10 7.61 -46.33 -18.45
CA ILE A 10 6.20 -45.94 -18.31
C ILE A 10 5.78 -45.22 -19.58
N ASP A 11 4.68 -45.68 -20.19
CA ASP A 11 4.09 -45.03 -21.36
C ASP A 11 3.69 -43.59 -21.04
N LEU A 12 3.94 -42.67 -21.97
CA LEU A 12 3.61 -41.26 -21.75
C LEU A 12 2.13 -41.01 -22.06
N PRO A 13 1.39 -40.30 -21.20
CA PRO A 13 -0.03 -40.07 -21.42
C PRO A 13 -0.27 -39.10 -22.58
N MET A 14 -1.31 -39.39 -23.34
CA MET A 14 -2.02 -38.42 -24.18
C MET A 14 -3.24 -37.91 -23.42
N ASP A 15 -3.45 -36.60 -23.32
CA ASP A 15 -4.66 -36.02 -22.72
C ASP A 15 -5.45 -35.16 -23.72
N TYR A 16 -6.51 -34.52 -23.22
CA TYR A 16 -7.29 -33.53 -23.97
C TYR A 16 -6.98 -32.15 -23.40
N GLU A 17 -6.67 -31.16 -24.25
CA GLU A 17 -6.51 -29.75 -23.86
C GLU A 17 -5.52 -29.49 -22.71
N HIS A 18 -4.48 -30.32 -22.56
CA HIS A 18 -3.49 -30.23 -21.49
C HIS A 18 -4.08 -30.34 -20.06
N GLN A 19 -5.22 -31.04 -19.91
CA GLN A 19 -5.87 -31.21 -18.60
C GLN A 19 -4.96 -31.86 -17.56
N ASN A 20 -4.05 -32.77 -17.93
CA ASN A 20 -3.13 -33.41 -16.99
C ASN A 20 -2.12 -32.41 -16.41
N ASP A 21 -1.82 -31.35 -17.17
CA ASP A 21 -0.91 -30.27 -16.80
C ASP A 21 -1.60 -29.11 -16.07
N ARG A 22 -2.94 -29.14 -15.96
CA ARG A 22 -3.75 -28.14 -15.25
C ARG A 22 -4.29 -28.71 -13.95
N PRO A 23 -3.74 -28.35 -12.77
CA PRO A 23 -4.23 -28.83 -11.48
C PRO A 23 -5.74 -28.61 -11.28
N GLU A 24 -6.28 -27.52 -11.81
CA GLU A 24 -7.69 -27.15 -11.70
C GLU A 24 -8.61 -28.13 -12.44
N ALA A 25 -8.14 -28.72 -13.55
CA ALA A 25 -8.92 -29.69 -14.31
C ALA A 25 -9.24 -30.95 -13.50
N LYS A 26 -8.36 -31.31 -12.56
CA LYS A 26 -8.54 -32.45 -11.64
C LYS A 26 -9.60 -32.19 -10.56
N LEU A 27 -9.97 -30.92 -10.34
CA LEU A 27 -11.02 -30.53 -9.40
C LEU A 27 -12.41 -30.60 -10.03
N SER A 28 -12.51 -30.46 -11.36
CA SER A 28 -13.78 -30.41 -12.09
C SER A 28 -14.29 -31.77 -12.60
N GLY A 29 -13.53 -32.85 -12.39
CA GLY A 29 -13.91 -34.19 -12.84
C GLY A 29 -12.71 -35.08 -13.18
N PRO A 30 -12.96 -36.28 -13.72
CA PRO A 30 -11.90 -37.16 -14.16
C PRO A 30 -11.12 -36.52 -15.32
N VAL A 31 -9.80 -36.72 -15.33
CA VAL A 31 -8.90 -36.35 -16.44
C VAL A 31 -8.54 -37.63 -17.20
N PRO A 32 -9.36 -38.06 -18.19
CA PRO A 32 -9.12 -39.29 -18.93
C PRO A 32 -7.97 -39.14 -19.92
N ALA A 33 -7.15 -40.17 -20.02
CA ALA A 33 -6.18 -40.27 -21.11
C ALA A 33 -6.90 -40.46 -22.45
N ALA A 34 -6.48 -39.75 -23.49
CA ALA A 34 -6.83 -39.98 -24.88
C ALA A 34 -6.12 -41.21 -25.46
N GLY A 35 -4.97 -41.56 -24.90
CA GLY A 35 -4.12 -42.65 -25.36
C GLY A 35 -2.77 -42.65 -24.64
N TRP A 36 -1.87 -43.51 -25.10
CA TRP A 36 -0.56 -43.72 -24.48
C TRP A 36 0.53 -43.79 -25.55
N ILE A 37 1.62 -43.06 -25.35
CA ILE A 37 2.81 -43.11 -26.21
C ILE A 37 3.72 -44.21 -25.66
N ASN A 38 3.83 -45.31 -26.39
CA ASN A 38 4.56 -46.50 -25.96
C ASN A 38 5.95 -46.65 -26.62
N GLU A 39 6.20 -45.94 -27.72
CA GLU A 39 7.52 -45.88 -28.35
C GLU A 39 7.85 -44.43 -28.71
N LEU A 40 9.10 -44.00 -28.48
CA LEU A 40 9.64 -42.74 -28.98
C LEU A 40 10.92 -43.00 -29.78
N ALA A 41 11.02 -42.38 -30.96
CA ALA A 41 12.19 -42.47 -31.82
C ALA A 41 12.57 -41.08 -32.35
N ALA A 42 13.83 -40.69 -32.20
CA ALA A 42 14.37 -39.53 -32.91
C ALA A 42 14.81 -39.97 -34.29
N ARG A 43 14.30 -39.27 -35.30
CA ARG A 43 14.61 -39.45 -36.71
C ARG A 43 15.21 -38.15 -37.23
N ALA A 44 15.70 -38.18 -38.47
CA ALA A 44 16.29 -37.00 -39.11
C ALA A 44 15.32 -35.81 -39.22
N ASP A 45 14.02 -36.08 -39.29
CA ASP A 45 12.94 -35.11 -39.48
C ASP A 45 12.17 -34.76 -38.19
N GLY A 46 12.56 -35.33 -37.04
CA GLY A 46 11.96 -34.99 -35.74
C GLY A 46 11.82 -36.16 -34.78
N ILE A 47 11.02 -35.95 -33.74
CA ILE A 47 10.71 -36.96 -32.73
C ILE A 47 9.38 -37.60 -33.07
N TRP A 48 9.39 -38.92 -33.21
CA TRP A 48 8.24 -39.74 -33.56
C TRP A 48 7.78 -40.53 -32.35
N GLY A 49 6.47 -40.58 -32.13
CA GLY A 49 5.86 -41.41 -31.09
C GLY A 49 4.84 -42.38 -31.66
N ARG A 50 4.85 -43.64 -31.21
CA ARG A 50 3.75 -44.57 -31.46
C ARG A 50 2.71 -44.36 -30.37
N VAL A 51 1.47 -44.12 -30.77
CA VAL A 51 0.37 -43.87 -29.85
C VAL A 51 -0.65 -45.00 -29.94
N GLU A 52 -0.96 -45.58 -28.78
CA GLU A 52 -2.12 -46.44 -28.60
C GLU A 52 -3.32 -45.57 -28.16
N TRP A 53 -4.26 -45.36 -29.09
CA TRP A 53 -5.43 -44.53 -28.86
C TRP A 53 -6.56 -45.29 -28.18
N THR A 54 -7.22 -44.64 -27.22
CA THR A 54 -8.51 -45.10 -26.70
C THR A 54 -9.59 -45.04 -27.79
N GLU A 55 -10.63 -45.86 -27.66
CA GLU A 55 -11.74 -45.89 -28.62
C GLU A 55 -12.41 -44.52 -28.76
N ARG A 56 -12.59 -43.81 -27.63
CA ARG A 56 -13.15 -42.46 -27.62
C ARG A 56 -12.28 -41.47 -28.39
N ALA A 57 -10.97 -41.45 -28.13
CA ALA A 57 -10.06 -40.56 -28.85
C ALA A 57 -10.04 -40.86 -30.35
N ARG A 58 -10.04 -42.15 -30.72
CA ARG A 58 -10.12 -42.58 -32.12
C ARG A 58 -11.37 -42.03 -32.82
N ALA A 59 -12.53 -42.12 -32.17
CA ALA A 59 -13.78 -41.59 -32.69
C ALA A 59 -13.72 -40.06 -32.87
N LEU A 60 -13.22 -39.34 -31.86
CA LEU A 60 -13.11 -37.88 -31.90
C LEU A 60 -12.14 -37.38 -32.97
N ILE A 61 -10.99 -38.06 -33.14
CA ILE A 61 -10.02 -37.75 -34.19
C ILE A 61 -10.62 -38.05 -35.57
N ALA A 62 -11.29 -39.19 -35.74
CA ALA A 62 -11.94 -39.57 -36.99
C ALA A 62 -13.05 -38.59 -37.40
N ALA A 63 -13.83 -38.11 -36.42
CA ALA A 63 -14.84 -37.07 -36.59
C ALA A 63 -14.25 -35.66 -36.78
N ARG A 64 -12.92 -35.50 -36.65
CA ARG A 64 -12.20 -34.21 -36.68
C ARG A 64 -12.62 -33.24 -35.58
N GLU A 65 -13.19 -33.73 -34.48
CA GLU A 65 -13.45 -32.92 -33.29
C GLU A 65 -12.13 -32.47 -32.66
N TYR A 66 -11.13 -33.35 -32.63
CA TYR A 66 -9.75 -33.00 -32.31
C TYR A 66 -8.86 -33.20 -33.54
N ARG A 67 -8.19 -32.12 -33.96
CA ARG A 67 -7.38 -32.11 -35.19
C ARG A 67 -5.89 -31.94 -34.92
N PHE A 68 -5.51 -31.28 -33.83
CA PHE A 68 -4.12 -30.94 -33.58
C PHE A 68 -3.58 -31.69 -32.37
N LEU A 69 -2.26 -31.86 -32.39
CA LEU A 69 -1.48 -32.46 -31.32
C LEU A 69 -0.53 -31.42 -30.78
N PHE A 70 -0.21 -31.49 -29.50
CA PHE A 70 0.80 -30.63 -28.90
C PHE A 70 1.64 -31.38 -27.86
N PRO A 71 2.99 -31.40 -27.97
CA PRO A 71 3.83 -32.08 -27.01
C PRO A 71 3.84 -31.37 -25.66
N SER A 72 3.59 -32.13 -24.60
CA SER A 72 3.78 -31.69 -23.22
C SER A 72 5.23 -31.93 -22.83
N MET A 73 5.94 -30.85 -22.52
CA MET A 73 7.37 -30.88 -22.20
C MET A 73 7.65 -30.38 -20.78
N LEU A 74 8.71 -30.91 -20.18
CA LEU A 74 9.30 -30.35 -18.97
C LEU A 74 10.50 -29.50 -19.39
N ALA A 75 10.42 -28.19 -19.17
CA ALA A 75 11.52 -27.26 -19.37
C ALA A 75 12.08 -26.77 -18.03
N GLU A 76 13.37 -26.48 -18.01
CA GLU A 76 14.01 -25.81 -16.90
C GLU A 76 13.49 -24.36 -16.79
N LYS A 77 13.06 -23.95 -15.59
CA LYS A 77 12.39 -22.66 -15.39
C LYS A 77 13.29 -21.44 -15.67
N THR A 78 14.59 -21.59 -15.49
CA THR A 78 15.55 -20.48 -15.59
C THR A 78 16.07 -20.30 -17.01
N THR A 79 16.42 -21.40 -17.68
CA THR A 79 17.06 -21.38 -19.01
C THR A 79 16.09 -21.62 -20.16
N GLY A 80 14.87 -22.09 -19.86
CA GLY A 80 13.92 -22.56 -20.87
C GLY A 80 14.34 -23.86 -21.57
N LYS A 81 15.46 -24.48 -21.17
CA LYS A 81 15.97 -25.69 -21.81
C LYS A 81 15.00 -26.85 -21.61
N VAL A 82 14.57 -27.47 -22.71
CA VAL A 82 13.71 -28.64 -22.66
C VAL A 82 14.48 -29.84 -22.10
N LEU A 83 14.04 -30.36 -20.96
CA LEU A 83 14.65 -31.49 -20.27
C LEU A 83 14.13 -32.83 -20.83
N ARG A 84 12.80 -32.96 -20.93
CA ARG A 84 12.15 -34.17 -21.45
C ARG A 84 10.73 -33.92 -21.96
N ILE A 85 10.25 -34.79 -22.84
CA ILE A 85 8.83 -34.92 -23.15
C ILE A 85 8.18 -35.72 -22.02
N LYS A 86 7.06 -35.22 -21.49
CA LYS A 86 6.26 -35.87 -20.44
C LYS A 86 4.96 -36.47 -20.97
N GLY A 87 4.58 -36.17 -22.20
CA GLY A 87 3.34 -36.62 -22.85
C GLY A 87 2.99 -35.71 -24.02
N ALA A 88 1.75 -35.79 -24.50
CA ALA A 88 1.19 -34.81 -25.43
C ALA A 88 -0.33 -34.68 -25.26
N ALA A 89 -0.93 -33.70 -25.91
CA ALA A 89 -2.36 -33.41 -25.81
C ALA A 89 -3.00 -33.37 -27.20
N LEU A 90 -4.26 -33.81 -27.27
CA LEU A 90 -5.17 -33.43 -28.36
C LEU A 90 -5.70 -32.02 -28.06
N VAL A 91 -5.50 -31.09 -28.99
CA VAL A 91 -5.85 -29.68 -28.80
C VAL A 91 -6.61 -29.11 -30.01
N HIS A 92 -7.44 -28.10 -29.78
CA HIS A 92 -8.06 -27.29 -30.83
C HIS A 92 -7.13 -26.16 -31.32
N ASN A 93 -6.32 -25.60 -30.42
CA ASN A 93 -5.44 -24.46 -30.69
C ASN A 93 -3.99 -24.81 -30.32
N PRO A 94 -3.19 -25.36 -31.24
CA PRO A 94 -1.80 -25.72 -30.95
C PRO A 94 -0.93 -24.45 -30.82
N ALA A 95 -0.09 -24.37 -29.78
CA ALA A 95 0.85 -23.25 -29.59
C ALA A 95 2.15 -23.39 -30.42
N LEU A 96 2.31 -24.52 -31.11
CA LEU A 96 3.44 -24.88 -31.96
C LEU A 96 2.81 -25.27 -33.28
N HIS A 97 3.25 -24.66 -34.38
CA HIS A 97 2.94 -25.14 -35.71
C HIS A 97 3.72 -26.44 -35.93
N LEU A 98 3.25 -27.53 -35.34
CA LEU A 98 3.77 -28.85 -35.65
C LEU A 98 3.49 -29.11 -37.12
N THR A 99 4.50 -29.63 -37.83
CA THR A 99 4.33 -30.19 -39.16
C THR A 99 3.21 -31.22 -39.11
N ALA A 100 2.00 -30.84 -39.52
CA ALA A 100 1.05 -31.83 -40.00
C ALA A 100 1.79 -32.54 -41.14
N LEU A 101 1.71 -33.87 -41.23
CA LEU A 101 2.38 -34.63 -42.29
C LEU A 101 1.87 -34.30 -43.73
N ALA A 102 1.13 -33.21 -43.91
CA ALA A 102 0.85 -32.51 -45.15
C ALA A 102 1.30 -31.03 -45.04
N SER A 103 2.35 -30.67 -45.81
CA SER A 103 3.09 -29.39 -46.02
C SER A 103 2.26 -28.07 -45.96
N GLU A 104 2.77 -26.84 -45.71
CA GLU A 104 3.97 -26.11 -46.19
C GLU A 104 4.38 -24.95 -45.21
N GLU A 105 5.57 -24.38 -45.42
CA GLU A 105 6.49 -23.65 -44.51
C GLU A 105 6.17 -22.18 -44.11
N THR A 106 6.69 -21.76 -42.94
CA THR A 106 7.46 -20.51 -42.69
C THR A 106 8.12 -20.56 -41.29
N PRO A 107 9.37 -20.07 -41.09
CA PRO A 107 10.04 -20.13 -39.79
C PRO A 107 9.46 -19.13 -38.80
N MET A 108 9.20 -19.60 -37.58
CA MET A 108 8.67 -18.80 -36.48
C MET A 108 9.75 -17.85 -35.94
N SER A 109 9.52 -16.54 -36.04
CA SER A 109 10.29 -15.54 -35.30
C SER A 109 9.86 -15.56 -33.84
N TYR A 110 10.60 -16.28 -33.00
CA TYR A 110 10.47 -16.15 -31.55
C TYR A 110 11.19 -14.87 -31.12
N THR A 111 10.47 -13.76 -31.09
CA THR A 111 10.89 -12.60 -30.29
C THR A 111 10.37 -12.81 -28.87
N PRO A 112 11.23 -13.11 -27.88
CA PRO A 112 10.79 -13.12 -26.49
C PRO A 112 10.35 -11.69 -26.13
N THR A 113 9.04 -11.48 -26.08
CA THR A 113 8.38 -10.19 -25.80
C THR A 113 8.93 -9.53 -24.53
N PHE A 114 9.38 -10.35 -23.58
CA PHE A 114 10.02 -9.91 -22.34
C PHE A 114 11.35 -9.18 -22.57
N LEU A 115 12.24 -9.70 -23.44
CA LEU A 115 13.52 -9.06 -23.71
C LEU A 115 13.34 -7.76 -24.51
N CYS A 116 12.40 -7.74 -25.45
CA CYS A 116 12.02 -6.51 -26.15
C CYS A 116 11.51 -5.45 -25.17
N HIS A 117 10.67 -5.85 -24.21
CA HIS A 117 10.16 -4.94 -23.19
C HIS A 117 11.26 -4.43 -22.25
N LEU A 118 12.19 -5.30 -21.83
CA LEU A 118 13.36 -4.90 -21.04
C LEU A 118 14.26 -3.93 -21.79
N ARG A 119 14.56 -4.19 -23.07
CA ARG A 119 15.35 -3.26 -23.92
C ARG A 119 14.67 -1.90 -24.00
N ALA A 120 13.35 -1.86 -24.18
CA ALA A 120 12.58 -0.61 -24.24
C ALA A 120 12.63 0.18 -22.91
N ILE A 121 12.41 -0.48 -21.76
CA ILE A 121 12.48 0.16 -20.43
C ILE A 121 13.90 0.68 -20.15
N MET A 122 14.91 -0.07 -20.59
CA MET A 122 16.31 0.26 -20.34
C MET A 122 16.90 1.23 -21.38
N LYS A 123 16.14 1.57 -22.43
CA LYS A 123 16.58 2.38 -23.58
C LYS A 123 17.82 1.80 -24.28
N LEU A 124 17.86 0.48 -24.40
CA LEU A 124 18.91 -0.26 -25.10
C LEU A 124 18.50 -0.54 -26.56
N GLU A 125 19.49 -0.71 -27.43
CA GLU A 125 19.30 -1.05 -28.84
C GLU A 125 18.53 -2.37 -29.02
N GLU A 126 17.74 -2.50 -30.10
CA GLU A 126 16.87 -3.68 -30.32
C GLU A 126 17.66 -4.99 -30.46
N SER A 127 18.93 -4.91 -30.90
CA SER A 127 19.85 -6.03 -31.02
C SER A 127 20.71 -6.31 -29.77
N ALA A 128 20.49 -5.62 -28.65
CA ALA A 128 21.30 -5.80 -27.44
C ALA A 128 21.18 -7.25 -26.93
N SER A 129 22.31 -7.90 -26.64
CA SER A 129 22.32 -9.28 -26.18
C SER A 129 21.73 -9.41 -24.78
N GLU A 130 21.37 -10.63 -24.37
CA GLU A 130 20.89 -10.90 -23.01
C GLU A 130 21.93 -10.52 -21.94
N ASP A 131 23.21 -10.73 -22.24
CA ASP A 131 24.33 -10.38 -21.36
C ASP A 131 24.47 -8.86 -21.19
N ASP A 132 24.20 -8.08 -22.24
CA ASP A 132 24.23 -6.61 -22.18
C ASP A 132 23.09 -6.04 -21.30
N ILE A 133 21.93 -6.70 -21.33
CA ILE A 133 20.77 -6.34 -20.51
C ILE A 133 21.09 -6.61 -19.04
N LEU A 134 21.64 -7.79 -18.72
CA LEU A 134 22.05 -8.18 -17.37
C LEU A 134 23.12 -7.23 -16.80
N ALA A 135 24.19 -6.95 -17.57
CA ALA A 135 25.24 -6.02 -17.13
C ALA A 135 24.71 -4.59 -16.88
N THR A 136 23.70 -4.16 -17.64
CA THR A 136 23.07 -2.86 -17.43
C THR A 136 22.12 -2.85 -16.22
N LEU A 137 21.45 -3.96 -15.93
CA LEU A 137 20.63 -4.12 -14.73
C LEU A 137 21.48 -4.10 -13.46
N GLU A 138 22.56 -4.88 -13.43
CA GLU A 138 23.48 -4.93 -12.28
C GLU A 138 24.07 -3.55 -11.98
N ARG A 139 24.54 -2.85 -13.01
CA ARG A 139 25.03 -1.48 -12.88
C ARG A 139 24.00 -0.49 -12.35
N ARG A 140 22.73 -0.60 -12.75
CA ARG A 140 21.65 0.27 -12.22
C ARG A 140 21.25 -0.10 -10.79
N LEU A 141 21.36 -1.37 -10.41
CA LEU A 141 21.04 -1.83 -9.06
C LEU A 141 22.14 -1.46 -8.07
N GLU A 142 23.40 -1.48 -8.51
CA GLU A 142 24.56 -1.07 -7.71
C GLU A 142 24.75 0.45 -7.63
N ALA A 143 24.15 1.19 -8.57
CA ALA A 143 24.10 2.64 -8.49
C ALA A 143 23.24 3.05 -7.28
N LYS A 144 23.90 3.46 -6.19
CA LYS A 144 23.23 4.07 -5.04
C LYS A 144 22.40 5.26 -5.55
N PRO A 145 21.07 5.25 -5.41
CA PRO A 145 20.23 6.32 -5.92
C PRO A 145 20.63 7.62 -5.20
N ASP A 146 21.03 8.63 -5.98
CA ASP A 146 21.38 9.94 -5.45
C ASP A 146 20.09 10.59 -4.91
N PRO A 147 20.03 11.00 -3.63
CA PRO A 147 18.81 11.58 -3.03
C PRO A 147 18.24 12.79 -3.81
N LYS A 148 19.08 13.42 -4.64
CA LYS A 148 18.71 14.54 -5.53
C LYS A 148 17.79 14.15 -6.69
N ASP A 149 17.81 12.89 -7.12
CA ASP A 149 16.97 12.42 -8.24
C ASP A 149 15.56 12.03 -7.79
N TYR A 150 15.35 11.82 -6.48
CA TYR A 150 14.11 11.27 -5.91
C TYR A 150 13.32 12.23 -5.03
N VAL A 151 13.92 13.36 -4.65
CA VAL A 151 13.22 14.44 -3.92
C VAL A 151 13.27 15.70 -4.78
N PRO A 152 12.11 16.24 -5.22
CA PRO A 152 12.08 17.55 -5.84
C PRO A 152 12.63 18.57 -4.85
N VAL A 153 13.83 19.08 -5.11
CA VAL A 153 14.57 19.99 -4.20
C VAL A 153 13.69 21.18 -3.80
N GLN A 154 12.89 21.69 -4.74
CA GLN A 154 11.92 22.77 -4.49
C GLN A 154 10.84 22.37 -3.48
N ALA A 155 10.25 21.19 -3.62
CA ALA A 155 9.22 20.72 -2.68
C ALA A 155 9.80 20.50 -1.28
N TRP A 156 11.06 20.05 -1.18
CA TRP A 156 11.73 19.88 0.11
C TRP A 156 12.08 21.22 0.76
N GLU A 157 12.59 22.19 0.00
CA GLU A 157 12.88 23.54 0.49
C GLU A 157 11.60 24.25 0.97
N GLU A 158 10.51 24.13 0.23
CA GLU A 158 9.19 24.64 0.61
C GLU A 158 8.67 23.98 1.89
N THR A 159 8.74 22.66 1.98
CA THR A 159 8.30 21.91 3.18
C THR A 159 9.17 22.24 4.38
N SER A 160 10.49 22.33 4.21
CA SER A 160 11.42 22.70 5.28
C SER A 160 11.16 24.12 5.79
N ARG A 161 10.91 25.07 4.88
CA ARG A 161 10.54 26.44 5.22
C ARG A 161 9.20 26.50 5.95
N HIS A 162 8.21 25.74 5.52
CA HIS A 162 6.91 25.63 6.17
C HIS A 162 7.05 25.10 7.61
N MET A 163 7.75 23.98 7.78
CA MET A 163 7.98 23.38 9.10
C MET A 163 8.78 24.31 10.03
N ALA A 164 9.79 25.02 9.50
CA ALA A 164 10.54 26.00 10.28
C ALA A 164 9.68 27.19 10.72
N ALA A 165 8.78 27.68 9.84
CA ALA A 165 7.85 28.74 10.16
C ALA A 165 6.81 28.32 11.22
N GLU A 166 6.24 27.11 11.11
CA GLU A 166 5.31 26.56 12.10
C GLU A 166 5.97 26.38 13.47
N LEU A 167 7.18 25.83 13.51
CA LEU A 167 7.94 25.68 14.76
C LEU A 167 8.28 27.04 15.38
N ALA A 168 8.59 28.05 14.58
CA ALA A 168 8.83 29.41 15.05
C ALA A 168 7.55 30.05 15.61
N ALA A 169 6.41 29.89 14.93
CA ALA A 169 5.12 30.37 15.38
C ALA A 169 4.70 29.71 16.70
N PHE A 170 4.79 28.37 16.79
CA PHE A 170 4.48 27.64 18.01
C PHE A 170 5.37 28.06 19.19
N LYS A 171 6.66 28.27 18.95
CA LYS A 171 7.57 28.78 19.99
C LYS A 171 7.20 30.19 20.45
N ALA A 172 6.84 31.08 19.52
CA ALA A 172 6.44 32.44 19.84
C ALA A 172 5.14 32.49 20.64
N GLU A 173 4.13 31.70 20.26
CA GLU A 173 2.86 31.58 20.99
C GLU A 173 3.07 31.05 22.40
N ARG A 174 3.88 29.99 22.56
CA ARG A 174 4.22 29.43 23.87
C ARG A 174 4.92 30.45 24.77
N ILE A 175 5.87 31.23 24.23
CA ILE A 175 6.57 32.29 24.97
C ILE A 175 5.58 33.39 25.38
N ASN A 176 4.73 33.84 24.46
CA ASN A 176 3.72 34.86 24.74
C ASN A 176 2.77 34.40 25.85
N ALA A 177 2.24 33.18 25.76
CA ALA A 177 1.34 32.61 26.77
C ALA A 177 2.02 32.48 28.15
N LYS A 178 3.31 32.13 28.17
CA LYS A 178 4.10 32.03 29.41
C LYS A 178 4.28 33.41 30.08
N VAL A 179 4.59 34.44 29.29
CA VAL A 179 4.74 35.81 29.78
C VAL A 179 3.40 36.40 30.22
N GLU A 180 2.31 36.13 29.50
CA GLU A 180 0.97 36.56 29.90
C GLU A 180 0.52 35.90 31.20
N LYS A 181 0.76 34.59 31.36
CA LYS A 181 0.50 33.90 32.61
C LYS A 181 1.27 34.51 33.79
N ALA A 182 2.56 34.82 33.61
CA ALA A 182 3.36 35.47 34.65
C ALA A 182 2.88 36.91 34.96
N MET A 183 2.33 37.61 33.97
CA MET A 183 1.72 38.92 34.16
C MET A 183 0.41 38.81 34.96
N ASP A 184 -0.45 37.84 34.64
CA ASP A 184 -1.71 37.60 35.35
C ASP A 184 -1.47 37.18 36.81
N GLU A 185 -0.43 36.39 37.05
CA GLU A 185 0.05 36.02 38.39
C GLU A 185 0.69 37.20 39.16
N GLY A 186 0.93 38.34 38.50
CA GLY A 186 1.38 39.58 39.12
C GLY A 186 2.90 39.67 39.36
N TYR A 187 3.71 38.95 38.58
CA TYR A 187 5.18 39.02 38.66
C TYR A 187 5.75 40.30 38.05
N PHE A 188 5.05 40.96 37.12
CA PHE A 188 5.44 42.24 36.53
C PHE A 188 4.23 42.95 35.92
N LEU A 189 4.38 44.26 35.67
CA LEU A 189 3.33 45.11 35.07
C LEU A 189 3.30 44.99 33.53
N PRO A 190 2.18 45.32 32.87
CA PRO A 190 2.07 45.28 31.41
C PRO A 190 3.13 46.12 30.66
N ALA A 191 3.63 47.20 31.27
CA ALA A 191 4.69 48.02 30.71
C ALA A 191 6.04 47.28 30.56
N ALA A 192 6.25 46.21 31.34
CA ALA A 192 7.45 45.37 31.30
C ALA A 192 7.28 44.13 30.40
N LYS A 193 6.14 43.98 29.70
CA LYS A 193 5.84 42.82 28.84
C LYS A 193 6.90 42.61 27.76
N GLU A 194 7.31 43.66 27.07
CA GLU A 194 8.32 43.56 26.00
C GLU A 194 9.68 43.10 26.53
N TRP A 195 10.10 43.61 27.68
CA TRP A 195 11.32 43.14 28.35
C TRP A 195 11.24 41.65 28.73
N ALA A 196 10.09 41.20 29.26
CA ALA A 196 9.89 39.80 29.62
C ALA A 196 9.85 38.88 28.40
N LEU A 197 9.26 39.34 27.29
CA LEU A 197 9.27 38.63 26.01
C LEU A 197 10.68 38.49 25.45
N ASP A 198 11.48 39.56 25.48
CA ASP A 198 12.86 39.53 25.00
C ASP A 198 13.75 38.63 25.87
N LEU A 199 13.56 38.66 27.19
CA LEU A 199 14.26 37.75 28.11
C LEU A 199 13.88 36.29 27.82
N CYS A 200 12.59 35.97 27.71
CA CYS A 200 12.15 34.60 27.46
C CYS A 200 12.51 34.08 26.05
N ARG A 201 12.63 34.98 25.05
CA ARG A 201 13.13 34.64 23.71
C ARG A 201 14.63 34.35 23.69
N SER A 202 15.40 35.08 24.50
CA SER A 202 16.86 34.94 24.56
C SER A 202 17.31 33.79 25.47
N ASP A 203 16.71 33.64 26.65
CA ASP A 203 16.99 32.56 27.60
C ASP A 203 15.75 32.25 28.46
N GLU A 204 15.07 31.16 28.09
CA GLU A 204 13.88 30.71 28.79
C GLU A 204 14.18 30.19 30.22
N ALA A 205 15.36 29.62 30.45
CA ALA A 205 15.72 29.07 31.76
C ALA A 205 16.01 30.19 32.77
N GLN A 206 16.58 31.30 32.31
CA GLN A 206 16.74 32.49 33.14
C GLN A 206 15.39 33.11 33.52
N PHE A 207 14.43 33.11 32.60
CA PHE A 207 13.07 33.57 32.89
C PHE A 207 12.38 32.69 33.95
N ASP A 208 12.48 31.35 33.83
CA ASP A 208 11.93 30.43 34.83
C ASP A 208 12.56 30.63 36.21
N LYS A 209 13.89 30.74 36.26
CA LYS A 209 14.61 31.01 37.50
C LYS A 209 14.19 32.35 38.14
N PHE A 210 13.91 33.36 37.33
CA PHE A 210 13.38 34.63 37.82
C PHE A 210 12.01 34.46 38.48
N LEU A 211 11.10 33.68 37.88
CA LEU A 211 9.79 33.39 38.48
C LEU A 211 9.91 32.57 39.77
N GLU A 212 10.83 31.60 39.83
CA GLU A 212 11.04 30.79 41.05
C GLU A 212 11.64 31.59 42.22
N THR A 213 12.49 32.58 41.91
CA THR A 213 13.23 33.34 42.93
C THR A 213 12.48 34.58 43.41
N THR A 214 11.65 35.16 42.54
CA THR A 214 10.95 36.42 42.81
C THR A 214 9.55 36.10 43.31
N LEU A 215 9.16 36.62 44.47
CA LEU A 215 7.74 36.62 44.84
C LEU A 215 6.95 37.52 43.87
N PRO A 216 5.64 37.38 43.67
CA PRO A 216 4.88 38.27 42.78
C PRO A 216 4.45 39.55 43.54
N PRO A 217 5.19 40.68 43.47
CA PRO A 217 4.87 41.84 44.29
C PRO A 217 3.60 42.56 43.83
N TRP A 218 3.12 42.35 42.61
CA TRP A 218 1.91 43.00 42.08
C TRP A 218 0.68 42.10 42.06
N ALA A 219 0.75 40.88 42.61
CA ALA A 219 -0.37 39.94 42.66
C ALA A 219 -1.64 40.52 43.31
N TYR A 220 -1.51 41.48 44.22
CA TYR A 220 -2.65 42.14 44.85
C TYR A 220 -3.43 43.06 43.89
N LEU A 221 -2.83 43.51 42.78
CA LEU A 221 -3.49 44.35 41.78
C LEU A 221 -4.43 43.55 40.86
N THR A 222 -4.19 42.24 40.70
CA THR A 222 -5.03 41.34 39.90
C THR A 222 -6.09 40.64 40.74
N GLN A 223 -6.11 40.84 42.07
CA GLN A 223 -7.14 40.33 42.95
C GLN A 223 -8.42 41.18 42.87
N THR A 224 -9.56 40.53 42.69
CA THR A 224 -10.88 41.14 42.87
C THR A 224 -11.09 41.42 44.36
N LEU A 225 -10.83 42.67 44.78
CA LEU A 225 -10.98 43.12 46.17
C LEU A 225 -12.45 43.24 46.62
N CYS A 226 -13.37 43.40 45.67
CA CYS A 226 -14.81 43.36 45.90
C CYS A 226 -15.42 42.58 44.75
N ASP A 227 -16.24 41.56 45.05
CA ASP A 227 -17.19 41.09 44.05
C ASP A 227 -18.08 42.28 43.71
N GLY A 228 -18.22 42.62 42.43
CA GLY A 228 -19.05 43.72 41.94
C GLY A 228 -20.56 43.55 42.23
N SER A 229 -20.91 42.63 43.12
CA SER A 229 -22.23 42.48 43.71
C SER A 229 -22.55 43.73 44.52
N PRO A 230 -23.59 44.50 44.16
CA PRO A 230 -24.05 45.59 45.01
C PRO A 230 -24.37 45.03 46.41
N PRO A 231 -24.14 45.80 47.48
CA PRO A 231 -24.47 45.35 48.83
C PRO A 231 -25.95 44.94 48.84
N VAL A 232 -26.22 43.68 49.19
CA VAL A 232 -27.59 43.16 49.29
C VAL A 232 -28.33 44.09 50.24
N SER A 233 -29.26 44.86 49.70
CA SER A 233 -30.08 45.71 50.53
C SER A 233 -30.87 44.78 51.46
N LYS A 234 -31.07 45.13 52.73
CA LYS A 234 -31.93 44.35 53.64
C LYS A 234 -33.37 44.14 53.11
N ARG A 235 -33.72 44.74 51.96
CA ARG A 235 -34.96 44.54 51.24
C ARG A 235 -35.00 43.26 50.41
N ASP A 236 -33.85 42.74 50.00
CA ASP A 236 -33.75 41.58 49.10
C ASP A 236 -33.56 40.25 49.87
N ALA A 237 -33.42 40.30 51.20
CA ALA A 237 -33.43 39.12 52.07
C ALA A 237 -34.86 38.69 52.49
N ALA A 238 -35.89 39.33 51.94
CA ALA A 238 -37.29 38.94 52.10
C ALA A 238 -37.84 38.31 50.81
N SER A 239 -37.06 37.43 50.18
CA SER A 239 -37.60 36.51 49.18
C SER A 239 -38.49 35.48 49.90
N HIS A 240 -39.79 35.78 49.91
CA HIS A 240 -40.90 34.84 49.76
C HIS A 240 -40.69 33.40 50.27
N ALA A 241 -40.72 33.20 51.59
CA ALA A 241 -41.05 31.91 52.22
C ALA A 241 -41.36 32.03 53.73
N SER A 242 -42.01 33.11 54.19
CA SER A 242 -42.42 33.22 55.61
C SER A 242 -43.94 33.11 55.74
N GLU A 243 -44.39 32.33 56.73
CA GLU A 243 -45.80 32.08 57.10
C GLU A 243 -46.64 33.37 57.22
N GLU A 244 -45.99 34.49 57.53
CA GLU A 244 -46.61 35.81 57.69
C GLU A 244 -47.23 36.35 56.38
N VAL A 245 -46.62 36.08 55.23
CA VAL A 245 -47.13 36.53 53.92
C VAL A 245 -48.37 35.73 53.51
N GLN A 246 -48.42 34.44 53.87
CA GLN A 246 -49.58 33.58 53.62
C GLN A 246 -50.77 33.99 54.50
N LEU A 247 -50.54 34.23 55.80
CA LEU A 247 -51.59 34.68 56.73
C LEU A 247 -52.20 36.03 56.34
N LEU A 248 -51.39 36.99 55.89
CA LEU A 248 -51.88 38.29 55.42
C LEU A 248 -52.68 38.18 54.12
N SER A 249 -52.30 37.27 53.22
CA SER A 249 -53.02 37.05 51.95
C SER A 249 -54.41 36.41 52.16
N GLU A 250 -54.53 35.48 53.11
CA GLU A 250 -55.81 34.88 53.51
C GLU A 250 -56.73 35.89 54.20
N GLN A 251 -56.17 36.74 55.07
CA GLN A 251 -56.95 37.73 55.82
C GLN A 251 -57.48 38.87 54.94
N LEU A 252 -56.82 39.15 53.81
CA LEU A 252 -57.21 40.20 52.85
C LEU A 252 -57.90 39.65 51.58
N GLY A 253 -58.03 38.32 51.44
CA GLY A 253 -58.76 37.67 50.34
C GLY A 253 -58.12 37.82 48.96
N LEU A 254 -56.78 37.95 48.89
CA LEU A 254 -56.03 38.11 47.65
C LEU A 254 -55.21 36.86 47.36
N THR A 255 -55.27 36.34 46.13
CA THR A 255 -54.47 35.17 45.72
C THR A 255 -53.01 35.57 45.43
N PRO A 256 -52.04 34.73 45.81
CA PRO A 256 -50.61 35.07 45.82
C PRO A 256 -49.97 35.32 44.43
N ASP A 257 -50.61 34.94 43.33
CA ASP A 257 -50.09 35.09 41.95
C ASP A 257 -50.06 36.55 41.42
N ARG A 258 -50.18 37.56 42.28
CA ARG A 258 -50.16 38.98 41.87
C ARG A 258 -48.91 39.75 42.29
N PHE A 259 -47.94 39.07 42.89
CA PHE A 259 -46.71 39.69 43.41
C PHE A 259 -45.42 39.13 42.79
N ASP A 260 -45.50 38.54 41.60
CA ASP A 260 -44.35 38.30 40.72
C ASP A 260 -44.12 39.48 39.77
#